data_AF-A0A2K1NTX1-F1
#
_entry.id   AF-A0A2K1NTX1-F1
#
_cell.length_a   1.000
_cell.length_b   1.000
_cell.length_c   1.000
_cell.angle_alpha   90.00
_cell.angle_beta   90.00
_cell.angle_gamma   90.00
#
_symmetry.space_group_name_H-M   'P 1'
#
loop_
_entity.id
_entity.type
_entity.pdbx_description
1 polymer ?
#
loop_
_entity_poly.entity_id
_entity_poly.type
_entity_poly.pdbx_seq_one_letter_code
_entity_poly.pdbx_strand_id
1 'polypeptide(L)'
;MIKISKNAKNPSFEWTNFYMKFADKLLEYKNDRTNLIKLIDKVFDKSNLKNPFMENGELFDDICPFTVFSAFNRQIKMNNRITILKNIKEIFEIDEIVPSEFAGVTFVPPLFTRFFPRKSQRKEDDIPNLWDLFEAAINYADNPSL
;
A
#
# COMPACT_ATOMS: atom_id res chain seq x y z
N MET A 1 36.81 21.76 -5.00
CA MET A 1 35.49 22.35 -4.71
C MET A 1 34.45 21.64 -5.55
N ILE A 2 33.57 20.86 -4.92
CA ILE A 2 32.45 20.22 -5.64
C ILE A 2 31.41 21.30 -5.89
N LYS A 3 31.16 21.63 -7.16
CA LYS A 3 30.08 22.52 -7.56
C LYS A 3 28.76 21.77 -7.37
N ILE A 4 28.04 22.04 -6.29
CA ILE A 4 26.65 21.60 -6.14
C ILE A 4 25.84 22.39 -7.18
N SER A 5 25.22 21.68 -8.11
CA SER A 5 24.36 22.26 -9.15
C SER A 5 23.25 23.10 -8.52
N LYS A 6 23.13 24.37 -8.92
CA LYS A 6 22.05 25.28 -8.49
C LYS A 6 20.64 24.88 -9.00
N ASN A 7 20.53 23.76 -9.70
CA ASN A 7 19.28 23.25 -10.30
C ASN A 7 18.78 21.93 -9.68
N ALA A 8 19.24 21.55 -8.49
CA ALA A 8 18.66 20.40 -7.80
C ALA A 8 17.21 20.73 -7.42
N LYS A 9 16.22 20.11 -8.09
CA LYS A 9 14.82 20.16 -7.68
C LYS A 9 14.73 19.57 -6.28
N ASN A 10 14.13 20.31 -5.35
CA ASN A 10 13.87 19.78 -4.00
C ASN A 10 12.97 18.54 -4.12
N PRO A 11 13.31 17.41 -3.48
CA PRO A 11 12.48 16.21 -3.54
C PRO A 11 11.10 16.49 -2.96
N SER A 12 10.04 16.07 -3.65
CA SER A 12 8.67 16.11 -3.12
C SER A 12 8.40 14.89 -2.23
N PHE A 13 7.80 15.14 -1.07
CA PHE A 13 7.33 14.14 -0.11
C PHE A 13 5.80 14.09 -0.02
N GLU A 14 5.06 14.64 -0.99
CA GLU A 14 3.59 14.66 -1.03
C GLU A 14 2.95 13.26 -0.84
N TRP A 15 3.69 12.21 -1.21
CA TRP A 15 3.25 10.83 -1.01
C TRP A 15 2.97 10.49 0.46
N THR A 16 3.60 11.17 1.43
CA THR A 16 3.36 10.91 2.85
C THR A 16 1.92 11.21 3.22
N ASN A 17 1.37 12.33 2.75
CA ASN A 17 0.00 12.75 3.06
C ASN A 17 -1.02 11.75 2.49
N PHE A 18 -0.84 11.35 1.23
CA PHE A 18 -1.68 10.34 0.61
C PHE A 18 -1.59 9.00 1.34
N TYR A 19 -0.39 8.60 1.78
CA TYR A 19 -0.18 7.31 2.44
C TYR A 19 -0.80 7.29 3.82
N MET A 20 -0.73 8.40 4.57
CA MET A 20 -1.42 8.55 5.85
C MET A 20 -2.94 8.48 5.67
N LYS A 21 -3.51 9.27 4.76
CA LYS A 21 -4.96 9.24 4.49
C LYS A 21 -5.45 7.89 4.00
N PHE A 22 -4.66 7.21 3.17
CA PHE A 22 -4.99 5.85 2.76
C PHE A 22 -4.86 4.86 3.92
N ALA A 23 -3.88 5.02 4.80
CA ALA A 23 -3.70 4.14 5.96
C ALA A 23 -4.90 4.22 6.90
N ASP A 24 -5.37 5.43 7.23
CA ASP A 24 -6.58 5.65 8.04
C ASP A 24 -7.79 4.97 7.40
N LYS A 25 -7.98 5.18 6.08
CA LYS A 25 -9.09 4.59 5.34
C LYS A 25 -9.01 3.07 5.26
N LEU A 26 -7.80 2.53 5.16
CA LEU A 26 -7.54 1.09 5.09
C LEU A 26 -7.86 0.40 6.42
N LEU A 27 -7.65 1.08 7.56
CA LEU A 27 -7.94 0.55 8.89
C LEU A 27 -9.43 0.21 9.08
N GLU A 28 -10.34 0.93 8.43
CA GLU A 28 -11.78 0.64 8.43
C GLU A 28 -12.11 -0.80 7.97
N TYR A 29 -11.21 -1.43 7.20
CA TYR A 29 -11.39 -2.78 6.65
C TYR A 29 -10.75 -3.89 7.49
N LYS A 30 -10.18 -3.59 8.67
CA LYS A 30 -9.55 -4.58 9.56
C LYS A 30 -10.46 -5.80 9.80
N ASN A 31 -11.76 -5.57 9.96
CA ASN A 31 -12.76 -6.59 10.25
C ASN A 31 -13.55 -7.06 9.01
N ASP A 32 -13.27 -6.52 7.80
CA ASP A 32 -13.93 -6.88 6.54
C ASP A 32 -12.90 -7.08 5.41
N ARG A 33 -11.92 -7.95 5.68
CA ARG A 33 -10.76 -8.21 4.81
C ARG A 33 -11.13 -8.87 3.49
N THR A 34 -12.21 -9.66 3.46
CA THR A 34 -12.72 -10.27 2.22
C THR A 34 -13.24 -9.21 1.26
N ASN A 35 -13.95 -8.19 1.76
CA ASN A 35 -14.39 -7.07 0.93
C ASN A 35 -13.20 -6.22 0.46
N LEU A 36 -12.23 -5.95 1.35
CA LEU A 36 -11.00 -5.24 0.99
C LEU A 36 -10.30 -5.87 -0.21
N ILE A 37 -10.13 -7.20 -0.23
CA ILE A 37 -9.49 -7.89 -1.35
C ILE A 37 -10.24 -7.67 -2.66
N LYS A 38 -11.59 -7.71 -2.64
CA LYS A 38 -12.41 -7.45 -3.82
C LYS A 38 -12.29 -6.00 -4.31
N LEU A 39 -12.20 -5.03 -3.40
CA LEU A 39 -11.99 -3.62 -3.75
C LEU A 39 -10.60 -3.41 -4.36
N ILE A 40 -9.58 -4.06 -3.83
CA ILE A 40 -8.23 -4.02 -4.39
C ILE A 40 -8.18 -4.71 -5.76
N ASP A 41 -8.89 -5.83 -5.96
CA ASP A 41 -9.00 -6.45 -7.28
C ASP A 41 -9.62 -5.49 -8.30
N LYS A 42 -10.71 -4.80 -7.91
CA LYS A 42 -11.34 -3.74 -8.72
C LYS A 42 -10.39 -2.59 -9.05
N VAL A 43 -9.48 -2.21 -8.14
CA VAL A 43 -8.43 -1.20 -8.41
C VAL A 43 -7.56 -1.64 -9.59
N PHE A 44 -7.09 -2.89 -9.58
CA PHE A 44 -6.21 -3.45 -10.61
C PHE A 44 -6.92 -3.65 -11.94
N ASP A 45 -8.17 -4.13 -11.92
CA ASP A 45 -9.03 -4.22 -13.11
C ASP A 45 -9.20 -2.85 -13.77
N LYS A 46 -9.56 -1.82 -12.99
CA LYS A 46 -9.67 -0.44 -13.50
C LYS A 46 -8.34 0.14 -13.97
N SER A 47 -7.21 -0.37 -13.47
CA SER A 47 -5.88 0.07 -13.90
C SER A 47 -5.44 -0.60 -15.20
N ASN A 48 -6.15 -1.64 -15.68
CA ASN A 48 -5.68 -2.55 -16.72
C ASN A 48 -4.28 -3.10 -16.40
N LEU A 49 -4.05 -3.45 -15.13
CA LEU A 49 -2.80 -3.99 -14.62
C LEU A 49 -3.04 -5.34 -13.97
N LYS A 50 -2.06 -6.24 -14.08
CA LYS A 50 -2.12 -7.54 -13.40
C LYS A 50 -2.15 -7.35 -11.88
N ASN A 51 -3.20 -7.85 -11.24
CA ASN A 51 -3.31 -7.93 -9.78
C ASN A 51 -2.19 -8.85 -9.22
N PRO A 52 -1.32 -8.36 -8.32
CA PRO A 52 -0.27 -9.17 -7.70
C PRO A 52 -0.77 -10.12 -6.61
N PHE A 53 -2.01 -9.99 -6.15
CA PHE A 53 -2.58 -10.75 -5.02
C PHE A 53 -3.36 -11.98 -5.50
N MET A 54 -2.71 -12.76 -6.37
CA MET A 54 -3.22 -14.00 -6.93
C MET A 54 -2.31 -15.18 -6.53
N GLU A 55 -2.88 -16.29 -6.09
CA GLU A 55 -2.18 -17.56 -5.80
C GLU A 55 -2.90 -18.68 -6.56
N ASN A 56 -2.18 -19.39 -7.43
CA ASN A 56 -2.72 -20.48 -8.27
C ASN A 56 -3.94 -20.11 -9.14
N GLY A 57 -4.04 -18.84 -9.56
CA GLY A 57 -5.16 -18.35 -10.38
C GLY A 57 -6.37 -17.88 -9.59
N GLU A 58 -6.32 -17.98 -8.26
CA GLU A 58 -7.35 -17.46 -7.36
C GLU A 58 -6.86 -16.21 -6.64
N LEU A 59 -7.78 -15.32 -6.29
CA LEU A 59 -7.48 -14.20 -5.40
C LEU A 59 -7.03 -14.72 -4.04
N PHE A 60 -6.17 -13.96 -3.36
CA PHE A 60 -5.89 -14.23 -1.96
C PHE A 60 -7.19 -14.28 -1.16
N ASP A 61 -7.27 -15.20 -0.21
CA ASP A 61 -8.45 -15.34 0.67
C ASP A 61 -8.37 -14.44 1.91
N ASP A 62 -7.19 -13.86 2.17
CA ASP A 62 -6.94 -12.92 3.26
C ASP A 62 -5.75 -12.00 2.91
N ILE A 63 -5.69 -10.80 3.51
CA ILE A 63 -4.67 -9.78 3.21
C ILE A 63 -4.34 -8.95 4.46
N CYS A 64 -3.07 -8.56 4.58
CA CYS A 64 -2.60 -7.63 5.60
C CYS A 64 -2.32 -6.24 5.00
N PRO A 65 -2.31 -5.16 5.81
CA PRO A 65 -2.20 -3.79 5.30
C PRO A 65 -0.86 -3.54 4.61
N PHE A 66 0.24 -4.10 5.12
CA PHE A 66 1.57 -3.99 4.49
C PHE A 66 1.61 -4.65 3.10
N THR A 67 0.86 -5.74 2.93
CA THR A 67 0.71 -6.38 1.62
C THR A 67 -0.07 -5.49 0.66
N VAL A 68 -1.12 -4.80 1.10
CA VAL A 68 -1.82 -3.77 0.30
C VAL A 68 -0.85 -2.66 -0.14
N PHE A 69 -0.03 -2.13 0.76
CA PHE A 69 0.97 -1.11 0.40
C PHE A 69 2.02 -1.62 -0.59
N SER A 70 2.35 -2.91 -0.56
CA SER A 70 3.28 -3.51 -1.52
C SER A 70 2.82 -3.38 -2.97
N ALA A 71 1.50 -3.32 -3.23
CA ALA A 71 0.93 -3.33 -4.58
C ALA A 71 1.41 -2.16 -5.46
N PHE A 72 1.66 -1.01 -4.84
CA PHE A 72 2.13 0.20 -5.50
C PHE A 72 3.56 0.61 -5.09
N ASN A 73 4.13 0.02 -4.04
CA ASN A 73 5.55 0.22 -3.65
C ASN A 73 6.53 -0.80 -4.26
N ARG A 74 6.04 -1.80 -4.99
CA ARG A 74 6.86 -2.71 -5.79
C ARG A 74 7.65 -1.99 -6.88
N GLN A 75 8.69 -2.65 -7.40
CA GLN A 75 9.44 -2.16 -8.57
C GLN A 75 8.58 -2.21 -9.85
N ILE A 76 7.72 -1.20 -10.04
CA ILE A 76 6.88 -0.98 -11.23
C ILE A 76 7.19 0.38 -11.86
N LYS A 77 6.76 0.56 -13.12
CA LYS A 77 6.86 1.86 -13.79
C LYS A 77 6.12 2.93 -12.99
N MET A 78 6.70 4.14 -12.92
CA MET A 78 6.11 5.27 -12.18
C MET A 78 4.67 5.56 -12.60
N ASN A 79 4.39 5.57 -13.90
CA ASN A 79 3.03 5.76 -14.42
C ASN A 79 2.05 4.70 -13.90
N ASN A 80 2.48 3.44 -13.77
CA ASN A 80 1.63 2.38 -13.23
C ASN A 80 1.33 2.61 -11.75
N ARG A 81 2.32 3.04 -10.95
CA ARG A 81 2.13 3.41 -9.55
C ARG A 81 1.12 4.54 -9.40
N ILE A 82 1.26 5.60 -10.20
CA ILE A 82 0.33 6.74 -10.20
C ILE A 82 -1.08 6.28 -10.61
N THR A 83 -1.21 5.42 -11.63
CA THR A 83 -2.51 4.86 -12.04
C THR A 83 -3.17 4.05 -10.92
N ILE A 84 -2.41 3.20 -10.22
CA ILE A 84 -2.92 2.43 -9.07
C ILE A 84 -3.42 3.38 -7.98
N LEU A 85 -2.64 4.40 -7.62
CA LEU A 85 -3.03 5.36 -6.57
C LEU A 85 -4.24 6.21 -6.97
N LYS A 86 -4.41 6.56 -8.25
CA LYS A 86 -5.63 7.21 -8.76
C LYS A 86 -6.87 6.34 -8.55
N ASN A 87 -6.77 5.06 -8.88
CA ASN A 87 -7.89 4.14 -8.70
C ASN A 87 -8.14 3.82 -7.22
N ILE A 88 -7.10 3.77 -6.39
CA ILE A 88 -7.25 3.70 -4.93
C ILE A 88 -7.99 4.93 -4.42
N LYS A 89 -7.58 6.14 -4.81
CA LYS A 89 -8.26 7.38 -4.44
C LYS A 89 -9.74 7.33 -4.79
N GLU A 90 -10.07 6.90 -6.00
CA GLU A 90 -11.45 6.81 -6.48
C GLU A 90 -12.27 5.75 -5.72
N ILE A 91 -11.76 4.53 -5.58
CA ILE A 91 -12.51 3.41 -4.99
C ILE A 91 -12.67 3.55 -3.47
N PHE A 92 -11.65 4.09 -2.79
CA PHE A 92 -11.65 4.27 -1.34
C PHE A 92 -12.06 5.69 -0.92
N GLU A 93 -12.46 6.54 -1.88
CA GLU A 93 -12.94 7.91 -1.63
C GLU A 93 -11.96 8.76 -0.82
N ILE A 94 -10.66 8.64 -1.13
CA ILE A 94 -9.60 9.34 -0.38
C ILE A 94 -9.57 10.81 -0.79
N ASP A 95 -9.71 11.73 0.17
CA ASP A 95 -9.61 13.16 -0.08
C ASP A 95 -8.17 13.69 0.04
N GLU A 96 -7.28 13.23 -0.84
CA GLU A 96 -5.90 13.73 -0.95
C GLU A 96 -5.41 13.69 -2.41
N ILE A 97 -4.49 14.59 -2.78
CA ILE A 97 -3.88 14.64 -4.11
C ILE A 97 -3.04 13.38 -4.34
N VAL A 98 -3.19 12.77 -5.52
CA VAL A 98 -2.35 11.63 -5.89
C VAL A 98 -0.92 12.12 -6.13
N PRO A 99 0.08 11.59 -5.40
CA PRO A 99 1.46 12.01 -5.54
C PRO A 99 2.01 11.69 -6.93
N SER A 100 2.82 12.62 -7.46
CA SER A 100 3.52 12.44 -8.75
C SER A 100 4.99 12.03 -8.57
N GLU A 101 5.51 12.13 -7.35
CA GLU A 101 6.87 11.79 -6.96
C GLU A 101 6.89 11.00 -5.65
N PHE A 102 7.91 10.17 -5.46
CA PHE A 102 8.02 9.25 -4.33
C PHE A 102 9.43 9.24 -3.75
N ALA A 103 10.00 10.43 -3.54
CA ALA A 103 11.34 10.57 -3.01
C ALA A 103 11.45 9.86 -1.64
N GLY A 104 12.52 9.10 -1.44
CA GLY A 104 12.77 8.37 -0.20
C GLY A 104 11.98 7.05 -0.03
N VAL A 105 11.02 6.73 -0.89
CA VAL A 105 10.32 5.44 -0.81
C VAL A 105 11.18 4.33 -1.38
N THR A 106 11.52 3.34 -0.56
CA THR A 106 12.22 2.12 -1.01
C THR A 106 11.30 1.21 -1.80
N PHE A 107 11.81 0.57 -2.85
CA PHE A 107 11.04 -0.39 -3.64
C PHE A 107 10.99 -1.76 -2.97
N VAL A 108 9.80 -2.37 -2.96
CA VAL A 108 9.64 -3.78 -2.60
C VAL A 108 10.12 -4.64 -3.79
N PRO A 109 11.08 -5.58 -3.60
CA PRO A 109 11.50 -6.46 -4.68
C PRO A 109 10.30 -7.30 -5.18
N PRO A 110 10.19 -7.58 -6.49
CA PRO A 110 9.05 -8.33 -7.05
C PRO A 110 8.80 -9.71 -6.45
N LEU A 111 9.81 -10.30 -5.78
CA LEU A 111 9.72 -11.59 -5.09
C LEU A 111 8.87 -11.53 -3.81
N PHE A 112 8.68 -10.35 -3.23
CA PHE A 112 7.95 -10.14 -1.98
C PHE A 112 6.59 -9.47 -2.24
N THR A 113 5.64 -10.24 -2.78
CA THR A 113 4.25 -9.76 -3.00
C THR A 113 3.37 -9.90 -1.76
N ARG A 114 3.91 -10.42 -0.65
CA ARG A 114 3.20 -10.82 0.56
C ARG A 114 4.10 -10.66 1.78
N PHE A 115 3.55 -10.13 2.86
CA PHE A 115 4.23 -9.97 4.16
C PHE A 115 3.85 -11.06 5.17
N PHE A 116 3.20 -12.13 4.71
CA PHE A 116 2.76 -13.27 5.53
C PHE A 116 2.98 -14.59 4.78
N PRO A 117 3.11 -15.74 5.49
CA PRO A 117 3.37 -17.04 4.88
C PRO A 117 2.28 -17.52 3.92
N ARG A 118 2.60 -18.52 3.09
CA ARG A 118 1.65 -19.23 2.19
C ARG A 118 0.46 -19.80 2.96
N LYS A 119 -0.69 -19.99 2.30
CA LYS A 119 -1.89 -20.56 2.93
C LYS A 119 -1.60 -21.91 3.63
N SER A 120 -0.71 -22.73 3.08
CA SER A 120 -0.28 -24.00 3.67
C SER A 120 0.67 -23.87 4.87
N GLN A 121 1.18 -22.67 5.16
CA GLN A 121 2.19 -22.40 6.17
C GLN A 121 1.77 -21.33 7.18
N ARG A 122 0.76 -20.51 6.85
CA ARG A 122 0.31 -19.40 7.71
C ARG A 122 -0.49 -19.95 8.89
N LYS A 123 -0.27 -19.34 10.05
CA LYS A 123 -1.04 -19.56 11.27
C LYS A 123 -2.25 -18.63 11.31
N GLU A 124 -3.22 -18.95 12.17
CA GLU A 124 -4.45 -18.16 12.32
C GLU A 124 -4.16 -16.70 12.68
N ASP A 125 -3.13 -16.45 13.49
CA ASP A 125 -2.79 -15.11 13.98
C ASP A 125 -1.81 -14.33 13.09
N ASP A 126 -1.24 -14.93 12.02
CA ASP A 126 -0.19 -14.27 11.22
C ASP A 126 -0.69 -12.99 10.53
N ILE A 127 -1.95 -12.97 10.08
CA ILE A 127 -2.55 -11.79 9.43
C ILE A 127 -3.21 -10.87 10.46
N PRO A 128 -4.00 -11.35 11.45
CA PRO A 128 -4.53 -10.54 12.54
C PRO A 128 -3.45 -9.71 13.26
N ASN A 129 -2.31 -10.31 13.63
CA ASN A 129 -1.22 -9.60 14.29
C ASN A 129 -0.65 -8.45 13.44
N LEU A 130 -0.65 -8.57 12.11
CA LEU A 130 -0.20 -7.50 11.21
C LEU A 130 -1.21 -6.36 11.14
N TRP A 131 -2.50 -6.64 11.28
CA TRP A 131 -3.54 -5.61 11.42
C TRP A 131 -3.49 -4.93 12.78
N ASP A 132 -3.28 -5.68 13.86
CA ASP A 132 -3.13 -5.13 15.21
C ASP A 132 -1.89 -4.22 15.30
N LEU A 133 -0.76 -4.63 14.70
CA LEU A 133 0.43 -3.79 14.59
C LEU A 133 0.15 -2.50 13.81
N PHE A 134 -0.60 -2.60 12.71
CA PHE A 134 -0.94 -1.44 11.88
C PHE A 134 -1.83 -0.44 12.61
N GLU A 135 -2.87 -0.93 13.29
CA GLU A 135 -3.73 -0.11 14.14
C GLU A 135 -2.96 0.54 15.29
N ALA A 136 -2.12 -0.24 15.99
CA ALA A 136 -1.28 0.29 17.07
C ALA A 136 -0.33 1.39 16.58
N ALA A 137 0.25 1.23 15.39
CA ALA A 137 1.14 2.23 14.80
C ALA A 137 0.40 3.53 14.43
N ILE A 138 -0.81 3.45 13.88
CA ILE A 138 -1.65 4.62 13.60
C ILE A 138 -2.02 5.33 14.91
N ASN A 139 -2.50 4.57 15.90
CA ASN A 139 -2.87 5.12 17.21
C ASN A 139 -1.69 5.80 17.92
N TYR A 140 -0.49 5.22 17.83
CA TYR A 140 0.72 5.82 18.38
C TYR A 140 1.15 7.09 17.61
N ALA A 141 1.00 7.13 16.29
CA ALA A 141 1.30 8.32 15.51
C ALA A 141 0.40 9.52 15.88
N ASP A 142 -0.88 9.25 16.15
CA ASP A 142 -1.85 10.25 16.60
C ASP A 142 -1.67 10.62 18.08
N ASN A 143 -1.23 9.66 18.91
CA ASN A 143 -1.04 9.82 20.35
C ASN A 143 0.31 9.21 20.79
N PRO A 144 1.44 9.94 20.64
CA PRO A 144 2.79 9.40 20.89
C PRO A 144 3.13 9.06 22.35
N SER A 145 2.17 9.21 23.27
CA SER A 145 2.34 8.99 24.70
C SER A 145 1.70 7.69 25.22
N LEU A 146 1.39 6.74 24.33
CA LEU A 146 1.09 5.35 24.68
C LEU A 146 2.34 4.57 25.08
#